data_AF-A0A7S3SSF3-F1
#
_entry.id   AF-A0A7S3SSF3-F1
#
_cell.length_a   1.000
_cell.length_b   1.000
_cell.length_c   1.000
_cell.angle_alpha   90.00
_cell.angle_beta   90.00
_cell.angle_gamma   90.00
#
_symmetry.space_group_name_H-M   'P 1'
#
loop_
_entity.id
_entity.type
_entity.pdbx_description
1 polymer ?
#
loop_
_entity_poly.entity_id
_entity_poly.type
_entity_poly.pdbx_seq_one_letter_code
_entity_poly.pdbx_strand_id
1 'polypeptide(L)'
;MNADENIAEIAQAGKANVFMSDKVAAAIMTATKPNWSWDVKIQKVGKFIFIDKREEENILDFQTVYETSQTNMPIDEQDKIDGVRQLMRESAKINNNWMYYCQKKDKFEEKELEDPFMEEEDQVCLRQGYLYKLWQ
;
A
#
# COMPACT_ATOMS: atom_id res chain seq x y z
N MET A 1 -0.42 9.23 1.56
CA MET A 1 0.36 10.19 0.74
C MET A 1 0.28 11.62 1.26
N ASN A 2 -0.88 12.09 1.75
CA ASN A 2 -1.03 13.46 2.28
C ASN A 2 -0.22 13.78 3.55
N ALA A 3 0.35 12.77 4.21
CA ALA A 3 1.21 12.90 5.40
C ALA A 3 2.70 12.61 5.12
N ASP A 4 3.10 12.36 3.87
CA ASP A 4 4.51 12.07 3.55
C ASP A 4 5.30 13.37 3.30
N GLU A 5 6.15 13.74 4.25
CA GLU A 5 6.95 14.97 4.20
C GLU A 5 7.95 14.97 3.03
N ASN A 6 8.57 13.82 2.72
CA ASN A 6 9.53 13.71 1.62
C ASN A 6 8.86 14.02 0.27
N ILE A 7 7.60 13.61 0.09
CA ILE A 7 6.84 13.90 -1.12
C ILE A 7 6.50 15.38 -1.21
N ALA A 8 6.18 16.02 -0.08
CA ALA A 8 5.98 17.46 -0.02
C ALA A 8 7.25 18.23 -0.40
N GLU A 9 8.43 17.81 0.08
CA GLU A 9 9.71 18.40 -0.29
C GLU A 9 10.03 18.25 -1.78
N ILE A 10 9.82 17.06 -2.36
CA ILE A 10 10.02 16.81 -3.79
C ILE A 10 9.10 17.70 -4.63
N ALA A 11 7.85 17.89 -4.19
CA ALA A 11 6.89 18.77 -4.85
C ALA A 11 7.32 20.25 -4.76
N GLN A 12 7.74 20.71 -3.59
CA GLN A 12 8.24 22.08 -3.38
C GLN A 12 9.48 22.37 -4.21
N ALA A 13 10.41 21.40 -4.30
CA ALA A 13 11.59 21.48 -5.15
C ALA A 13 11.27 21.45 -6.66
N GLY A 14 10.01 21.21 -7.04
CA GLY A 14 9.55 21.21 -8.43
C GLY A 14 10.13 20.08 -9.28
N LYS A 15 10.57 18.98 -8.65
CA LYS A 15 11.22 17.85 -9.33
C LYS A 15 10.24 16.90 -10.02
N ALA A 16 8.97 16.94 -9.63
CA ALA A 16 7.90 16.13 -10.21
C ALA A 16 6.56 16.88 -10.18
N ASN A 17 5.61 16.43 -11.01
CA ASN A 17 4.25 16.97 -11.07
C ASN A 17 3.16 15.92 -10.75
N VAL A 18 3.51 14.63 -10.76
CA VAL A 18 2.58 13.53 -10.45
C VAL A 18 3.20 12.67 -9.36
N PHE A 19 2.42 12.37 -8.33
CA PHE A 19 2.83 11.60 -7.17
C PHE A 19 1.85 10.45 -6.96
N MET A 20 2.38 9.24 -6.82
CA MET A 20 1.62 8.05 -6.38
C MET A 20 2.51 7.08 -5.59
N SER A 21 1.91 6.23 -4.76
CA SER A 21 2.60 5.09 -4.15
C SER A 21 2.70 3.91 -5.13
N ASP A 22 3.59 2.97 -4.83
CA ASP A 22 3.77 1.74 -5.60
C ASP A 22 2.48 0.89 -5.67
N LYS A 23 1.75 0.76 -4.56
CA LYS A 23 0.47 0.03 -4.50
C LYS A 23 -0.56 0.63 -5.46
N VAL A 24 -0.69 1.96 -5.47
CA VAL A 24 -1.64 2.67 -6.33
C VAL A 24 -1.20 2.59 -7.80
N ALA A 25 0.10 2.72 -8.06
CA ALA A 25 0.67 2.53 -9.40
C ALA A 25 0.37 1.11 -9.92
N ALA A 26 0.59 0.08 -9.09
CA ALA A 26 0.32 -1.32 -9.44
C ALA A 26 -1.16 -1.57 -9.71
N ALA A 27 -2.06 -1.02 -8.90
CA ALA A 27 -3.51 -1.12 -9.12
C ALA A 27 -3.92 -0.53 -10.48
N ILE A 28 -3.43 0.67 -10.80
CA ILE A 28 -3.72 1.34 -12.08
C ILE A 28 -3.11 0.56 -13.26
N MET A 29 -1.86 0.12 -13.15
CA MET A 29 -1.17 -0.63 -14.23
C MET A 29 -1.81 -1.99 -14.49
N THR A 30 -2.47 -2.58 -13.49
CA THR A 30 -3.12 -3.90 -13.59
C THR A 30 -4.65 -3.83 -13.58
N ALA A 31 -5.23 -2.65 -13.87
CA ALA A 31 -6.67 -2.37 -13.78
C ALA A 31 -7.58 -3.31 -14.58
N THR A 32 -7.05 -4.07 -15.54
CA THR A 32 -7.81 -5.04 -16.35
C THR A 32 -7.96 -6.42 -15.71
N LYS A 33 -7.28 -6.69 -14.58
CA LYS A 33 -7.24 -7.99 -13.91
C LYS A 33 -8.21 -8.18 -12.73
N PRO A 34 -8.49 -7.17 -11.90
CA PRO A 34 -9.33 -7.36 -10.73
C PRO A 34 -10.78 -7.63 -11.14
N ASN A 35 -11.45 -8.45 -10.34
CA ASN A 35 -12.87 -8.74 -10.45
C ASN A 35 -13.66 -7.99 -9.38
N TRP A 36 -13.05 -7.70 -8.24
CA TRP A 36 -13.66 -6.93 -7.17
C TRP A 36 -13.46 -5.42 -7.40
N SER A 37 -14.44 -4.65 -6.93
CA SER A 37 -14.41 -3.20 -7.05
C SER A 37 -13.30 -2.60 -6.19
N TRP A 38 -12.55 -1.68 -6.77
CA TRP A 38 -11.52 -0.89 -6.12
C TRP A 38 -11.60 0.54 -6.62
N ASP A 39 -11.08 1.48 -5.84
CA ASP A 39 -11.08 2.89 -6.19
C ASP A 39 -9.84 3.60 -5.65
N VAL A 40 -9.51 4.72 -6.31
CA VAL A 40 -8.40 5.61 -5.97
C VAL A 40 -8.90 7.06 -5.97
N LYS A 41 -8.30 7.88 -5.12
CA LYS A 41 -8.55 9.31 -5.00
C LYS A 41 -7.48 10.08 -5.78
N ILE A 42 -7.93 10.92 -6.70
CA ILE A 42 -7.06 11.82 -7.47
C ILE A 42 -7.31 13.25 -6.99
N GLN A 43 -6.28 13.91 -6.46
CA GLN A 43 -6.34 15.30 -6.02
C GLN A 43 -5.40 16.14 -6.87
N LYS A 44 -5.95 17.17 -7.53
CA LYS A 44 -5.17 18.13 -8.33
C LYS A 44 -5.07 19.46 -7.58
N VAL A 45 -3.85 19.92 -7.33
CA VAL A 45 -3.55 21.21 -6.69
C VAL A 45 -2.58 21.98 -7.59
N GLY A 46 -3.11 22.96 -8.32
CA GLY A 46 -2.34 23.71 -9.33
C GLY A 46 -1.80 22.78 -10.42
N LYS A 47 -0.46 22.68 -10.51
CA LYS A 47 0.24 21.79 -11.46
C LYS A 47 0.50 20.38 -10.91
N PHE A 48 0.27 20.16 -9.62
CA PHE A 48 0.56 18.89 -8.95
C PHE A 48 -0.67 17.98 -8.97
N ILE A 49 -0.45 16.69 -9.21
CA ILE A 49 -1.45 15.63 -9.16
C ILE A 49 -0.99 14.59 -8.14
N PHE A 50 -1.82 14.37 -7.12
CA PHE A 50 -1.62 13.34 -6.10
C PHE A 50 -2.64 12.24 -6.32
N ILE A 51 -2.17 10.99 -6.43
CA ILE A 51 -3.00 9.82 -6.64
C ILE A 51 -2.74 8.87 -5.47
N ASP A 52 -3.77 8.65 -4.65
CA ASP A 52 -3.69 7.83 -3.45
C ASP A 52 -4.92 6.94 -3.32
N LYS A 53 -4.90 5.96 -2.42
CA LYS A 53 -6.10 5.23 -1.99
C LYS A 53 -6.93 6.08 -1.01
N ARG A 54 -8.17 5.66 -0.74
CA ARG A 54 -8.96 6.27 0.35
C ARG A 54 -8.34 5.93 1.72
N GLU A 55 -8.54 6.83 2.69
CA GLU A 55 -8.08 6.65 4.08
C GLU A 55 -8.88 5.57 4.81
N GLU A 56 -10.17 5.44 4.48
CA GLU A 56 -11.02 4.34 4.93
C GLU A 56 -10.48 2.98 4.45
N GLU A 57 -10.89 1.90 5.12
CA GLU A 57 -10.54 0.52 4.75
C GLU A 57 -10.75 0.29 3.24
N ASN A 58 -9.65 0.14 2.51
CA ASN A 58 -9.65 0.02 1.06
C ASN A 58 -9.16 -1.38 0.68
N ILE A 59 -9.76 -1.97 -0.36
CA ILE A 59 -9.40 -3.29 -0.85
C ILE A 59 -7.92 -3.41 -1.24
N LEU A 60 -7.30 -2.29 -1.65
CA LEU A 60 -5.88 -2.18 -2.01
C LEU A 60 -4.93 -2.33 -0.80
N ASP A 61 -5.45 -2.32 0.43
CA ASP A 61 -4.65 -2.61 1.63
C ASP A 61 -4.42 -4.09 1.89
N PHE A 62 -5.22 -4.93 1.24
CA PHE A 62 -5.25 -6.37 1.47
C PHE A 62 -4.88 -7.16 0.22
N GLN A 63 -4.66 -8.46 0.41
CA GLN A 63 -4.43 -9.42 -0.65
C GLN A 63 -5.73 -10.17 -0.89
N THR A 64 -6.26 -10.08 -2.11
CA THR A 64 -7.45 -10.81 -2.52
C THR A 64 -7.17 -12.31 -2.60
N VAL A 65 -8.16 -13.13 -2.22
CA VAL A 65 -8.04 -14.60 -2.20
C VAL A 65 -9.09 -15.18 -3.14
N TYR A 66 -8.66 -16.01 -4.10
CA TYR A 66 -9.51 -16.63 -5.12
C TYR A 66 -10.38 -15.66 -5.95
N GLU A 67 -10.01 -14.38 -6.03
CA GLU A 67 -10.79 -13.35 -6.74
C GLU A 67 -11.08 -13.70 -8.21
N THR A 68 -10.11 -14.29 -8.91
CA THR A 68 -10.21 -14.65 -10.34
C THR A 68 -10.48 -16.14 -10.56
N SER A 69 -10.83 -16.86 -9.49
CA SER A 69 -11.18 -18.29 -9.56
C SER A 69 -12.53 -18.50 -10.25
N GLN A 70 -12.60 -19.49 -11.14
CA GLN A 70 -13.85 -19.85 -11.81
C GLN A 70 -14.77 -20.73 -10.94
N THR A 71 -14.20 -21.49 -9.99
CA THR A 71 -14.93 -22.54 -9.28
C THR A 71 -15.05 -22.28 -7.78
N ASN A 72 -14.10 -21.55 -7.19
CA ASN A 72 -13.96 -21.42 -5.74
C ASN A 72 -13.94 -19.95 -5.31
N MET A 73 -14.75 -19.10 -5.94
CA MET A 73 -14.87 -17.70 -5.54
C MET A 73 -15.55 -17.62 -4.17
N PRO A 74 -14.96 -16.93 -3.18
CA PRO A 74 -15.56 -16.81 -1.86
C PRO A 74 -16.83 -15.96 -1.91
N ILE A 75 -17.78 -16.31 -1.06
CA ILE A 75 -19.05 -15.59 -0.92
C ILE A 75 -18.85 -14.47 0.11
N ASP A 76 -19.42 -13.29 -0.12
CA ASP A 76 -19.33 -12.16 0.82
C ASP A 76 -20.27 -12.36 2.02
N GLU A 77 -19.90 -13.29 2.90
CA GLU A 77 -20.58 -13.57 4.17
C GLU A 77 -19.67 -13.18 5.34
N GLN A 78 -20.01 -12.10 6.05
CA GLN A 78 -19.15 -11.50 7.07
C GLN A 78 -18.92 -12.40 8.30
N ASP A 79 -19.85 -13.29 8.62
CA ASP A 79 -19.78 -14.16 9.80
C ASP A 79 -19.05 -15.47 9.53
N LYS A 80 -18.68 -15.73 8.26
CA LYS A 80 -17.98 -16.93 7.85
C LYS A 80 -16.48 -16.72 7.80
N ILE A 81 -15.73 -17.70 8.28
CA ILE A 81 -14.27 -17.70 8.25
C ILE A 81 -13.72 -17.67 6.81
N ASP A 82 -14.43 -18.27 5.86
CA ASP A 82 -14.13 -18.30 4.43
C ASP A 82 -14.84 -17.19 3.64
N GLY A 83 -15.40 -16.19 4.34
CA GLY A 83 -15.94 -14.99 3.72
C GLY A 83 -14.84 -14.14 3.05
N VAL A 84 -15.22 -13.41 2.00
CA VAL A 84 -14.30 -12.56 1.20
C VAL A 84 -13.41 -11.68 2.10
N ARG A 85 -14.02 -10.88 2.98
CA ARG A 85 -13.28 -9.92 3.82
C ARG A 85 -12.40 -10.61 4.86
N GLN A 86 -12.83 -11.74 5.38
CA GLN A 86 -12.16 -12.52 6.42
C GLN A 86 -10.90 -13.14 5.85
N LEU A 87 -11.00 -13.78 4.69
CA LEU A 87 -9.86 -14.32 3.95
C LEU A 87 -8.86 -13.22 3.55
N MET A 88 -9.34 -12.05 3.11
CA MET A 88 -8.47 -10.92 2.77
C MET A 88 -7.68 -10.40 3.98
N ARG A 89 -8.35 -10.24 5.12
CA ARG A 89 -7.72 -9.79 6.38
C ARG A 89 -6.73 -10.83 6.91
N GLU A 90 -7.09 -12.12 6.85
CA GLU A 90 -6.20 -13.21 7.22
C GLU A 90 -4.97 -13.25 6.32
N SER A 91 -5.16 -13.17 5.00
CA SER A 91 -4.07 -13.14 4.01
C SER A 91 -3.09 -12.00 4.26
N ALA A 92 -3.59 -10.78 4.50
CA ALA A 92 -2.75 -9.64 4.85
C ALA A 92 -1.97 -9.85 6.15
N LYS A 93 -2.61 -10.42 7.18
CA LYS A 93 -1.96 -10.75 8.45
C LYS A 93 -0.85 -11.79 8.26
N ILE A 94 -1.10 -12.84 7.49
CA ILE A 94 -0.11 -13.88 7.16
C ILE A 94 1.07 -13.25 6.40
N ASN A 95 0.80 -12.41 5.41
CA ASN A 95 1.84 -11.76 4.62
C ASN A 95 2.75 -10.89 5.50
N ASN A 96 2.16 -10.06 6.38
CA ASN A 96 2.93 -9.22 7.30
C ASN A 96 3.74 -10.03 8.31
N ASN A 97 3.14 -11.07 8.89
CA ASN A 97 3.85 -11.97 9.81
C ASN A 97 5.01 -12.66 9.11
N TRP A 98 4.80 -13.18 7.90
CA TRP A 98 5.83 -13.85 7.13
C TRP A 98 6.99 -12.93 6.79
N MET A 99 6.71 -11.70 6.35
CA MET A 99 7.73 -10.68 6.12
C MET A 99 8.55 -10.42 7.38
N TYR A 100 7.92 -10.31 8.54
CA TYR A 100 8.64 -10.15 9.80
C TYR A 100 9.49 -11.37 10.17
N TYR A 101 8.94 -12.59 10.07
CA TYR A 101 9.63 -13.82 10.46
C TYR A 101 10.83 -14.16 9.57
N CYS A 102 10.81 -13.79 8.30
CA CYS A 102 11.92 -14.07 7.38
C CYS A 102 13.10 -13.11 7.53
N GLN A 103 12.93 -12.00 8.25
CA GLN A 103 13.99 -11.03 8.46
C GLN A 103 15.02 -11.52 9.48
N LYS A 104 16.29 -11.34 9.16
CA LYS A 104 17.38 -11.57 10.13
C LYS A 104 17.53 -10.33 10.99
N LYS A 105 17.32 -10.49 12.31
CA LYS A 105 17.36 -9.37 13.27
C LYS A 105 18.70 -8.63 13.27
N ASP A 106 19.78 -9.32 12.95
CA ASP A 106 21.14 -8.77 13.04
C ASP A 106 21.70 -8.31 11.67
N LYS A 107 20.91 -8.39 10.59
CA LYS A 107 21.34 -7.99 9.26
C LYS A 107 20.35 -6.99 8.67
N PHE A 108 20.69 -5.72 8.76
CA PHE A 108 19.93 -4.63 8.16
C PHE A 108 20.90 -3.60 7.58
N GLU A 109 20.41 -2.82 6.62
CA GLU A 109 21.09 -1.64 6.09
C GLU A 109 20.36 -0.41 6.60
N GLU A 110 21.08 0.48 7.25
CA GLU A 110 20.57 1.81 7.57
C GLU A 110 20.51 2.65 6.29
N LYS A 111 19.47 3.46 6.17
CA LYS A 111 19.32 4.44 5.10
C LYS A 111 19.63 5.83 5.63
N GLU A 112 19.95 6.74 4.72
CA GLU A 112 20.39 8.11 5.07
C GLU A 112 19.30 8.92 5.80
N LEU A 113 18.04 8.60 5.50
CA LEU A 113 16.87 9.22 6.11
C LEU A 113 16.15 8.20 7.00
N GLU A 114 15.59 8.70 8.09
CA GLU A 114 14.71 7.95 8.98
C GLU A 114 13.37 7.64 8.29
N ASP A 115 12.58 6.76 8.92
CA ASP A 115 11.24 6.43 8.43
C ASP A 115 10.31 7.64 8.64
N PRO A 116 9.76 8.23 7.56
CA PRO A 116 8.92 9.43 7.64
C PRO A 116 7.53 9.17 8.25
N PHE A 117 7.19 7.93 8.59
CA PHE A 117 5.88 7.54 9.13
C PHE A 117 5.94 7.05 10.58
N MET A 118 7.11 7.14 11.22
CA MET A 118 7.26 6.87 12.66
C MET A 118 6.77 8.07 13.46
N GLU A 119 5.71 7.89 14.26
CA GLU A 119 5.16 8.95 15.12
C GLU A 119 5.72 8.88 16.54
N GLU A 120 6.05 7.67 17.02
CA GLU A 120 6.57 7.41 18.36
C GLU A 120 7.90 6.64 18.29
N GLU A 121 8.85 6.94 19.18
CA GLU A 121 10.17 6.27 19.22
C GLU A 121 10.06 4.74 19.41
N ASP A 122 9.06 4.27 20.16
CA ASP A 122 8.85 2.85 20.48
C ASP A 122 7.80 2.16 19.57
N GLN A 123 7.37 2.82 18.49
CA GLN A 123 6.37 2.26 17.58
C GLN A 123 6.88 0.98 16.92
N VAL A 124 6.15 -0.12 17.09
CA VAL A 124 6.52 -1.42 16.51
C VAL A 124 6.19 -1.44 15.03
N CYS A 125 7.19 -1.18 14.19
CA CYS A 125 7.08 -1.22 12.74
C CYS A 125 7.83 -2.39 12.11
N LEU A 126 7.34 -2.82 10.94
CA LEU A 126 8.09 -3.73 10.08
C LEU A 126 9.34 -3.02 9.58
N ARG A 127 10.49 -3.70 9.57
CA ARG A 127 11.70 -3.12 8.98
C ARG A 127 11.53 -3.04 7.47
N GLN A 128 11.43 -1.82 6.97
CA GLN A 128 11.23 -1.50 5.56
C GLN A 128 12.09 -0.30 5.18
N GLY A 129 12.29 -0.09 3.89
CA GLY A 129 12.96 1.09 3.37
C GLY A 129 12.15 1.65 2.21
N TYR A 130 11.95 2.97 2.20
CA TYR A 130 11.22 3.67 1.15
C TYR A 130 12.20 4.21 0.10
N LEU A 131 11.88 3.99 -1.18
CA LEU A 131 12.67 4.52 -2.30
C LEU A 131 11.79 5.44 -3.15
N TYR A 132 12.11 6.72 -3.13
CA TYR A 132 11.47 7.73 -3.98
C TYR A 132 12.19 7.80 -5.32
N LYS A 133 11.54 7.31 -6.38
CA LYS A 133 12.08 7.30 -7.74
C LYS A 133 11.37 8.31 -8.63
N LEU A 134 12.15 8.97 -9.48
CA LEU A 134 11.65 9.90 -10.50
C LEU A 134 11.69 9.21 -11.87
N TRP A 135 10.65 9.43 -12.67
CA TRP A 135 10.54 8.96 -14.04
C TRP A 135 10.31 10.15 -14.98
N GLN A 136 10.93 10.10 -16.16
CA GLN A 136 10.81 11.10 -17.23
C GLN A 136 10.08 10.52 -18.42
#